data_AF-A0A0F8YAT4-F1
#
_entry.id   AF-A0A0F8YAT4-F1
#
_cell.length_a   1.000
_cell.length_b   1.000
_cell.length_c   1.000
_cell.angle_alpha   90.00
_cell.angle_beta   90.00
_cell.angle_gamma   90.00
#
_symmetry.space_group_name_H-M   'P 1'
#
loop_
_entity.id
_entity.type
_entity.pdbx_description
1 polymer ?
#
loop_
_entity_poly.entity_id
_entity_poly.type
_entity_poly.pdbx_seq_one_letter_code
_entity_poly.pdbx_strand_id
1 'polypeptide(L)' 'MQLTVEVIQHFDDDHFLYFEVTANTTRRALMSIEGVTKAKSRGKNIWEVWKDIRFYPSEVEQNIRTAFEAQED' A
#
# COMPACT_ATOMS: atom_id res chain seq x y z
N MET A 1 -13.50 9.86 3.98
CA MET A 1 -13.13 9.03 5.18
C MET A 1 -11.64 9.22 5.44
N GLN A 2 -11.13 9.07 6.66
CA GLN A 2 -9.69 9.27 6.93
C GLN A 2 -8.88 8.00 6.61
N LEU A 3 -8.08 8.05 5.53
CA LEU A 3 -7.11 7.01 5.17
C LEU A 3 -5.92 7.06 6.15
N THR A 4 -5.72 6.00 6.94
CA THR A 4 -4.53 5.87 7.79
C THR A 4 -3.58 4.89 7.12
N VAL A 5 -2.48 5.41 6.58
CA VAL A 5 -1.38 4.63 6.01
C VAL A 5 -0.29 4.59 7.06
N GLU A 6 -0.02 3.40 7.60
CA GLU A 6 1.09 3.19 8.52
C GLU A 6 2.19 2.42 7.79
N VAL A 7 3.35 3.06 7.65
CA VAL A 7 4.50 2.50 6.96
C VAL A 7 5.46 1.90 7.99
N ILE A 8 5.44 0.57 8.13
CA ILE A 8 6.40 -0.14 9.00
C ILE A 8 7.42 -0.80 8.08
N GLN A 9 8.61 -0.21 8.01
CA GLN A 9 9.70 -0.75 7.20
C GLN A 9 10.29 -2.00 7.86
N HIS A 10 10.20 -3.12 7.17
CA HIS A 10 10.94 -4.33 7.48
C HIS A 10 11.95 -4.57 6.36
N PHE A 11 13.24 -4.62 6.70
CA PHE A 11 14.27 -5.12 5.77
C PHE A 11 14.26 -6.64 5.86
N ASP A 12 14.00 -7.30 4.74
CA ASP A 12 14.30 -8.71 4.54
C ASP A 12 15.18 -8.81 3.29
N ASP A 13 15.99 -9.86 3.18
CA ASP A 13 17.05 -10.04 2.16
C ASP A 13 16.53 -9.97 0.69
N ASP A 14 15.21 -9.94 0.50
CA ASP A 14 14.49 -10.06 -0.77
C ASP A 14 13.97 -8.74 -1.38
N HIS A 15 14.43 -7.56 -0.95
CA HIS A 15 14.13 -6.27 -1.62
C HIS A 15 12.67 -5.79 -1.54
N PHE A 16 11.93 -6.05 -0.45
CA PHE A 16 10.53 -5.58 -0.31
C PHE A 16 10.31 -4.60 0.85
N LEU A 17 9.45 -3.60 0.63
CA LEU A 17 8.86 -2.73 1.65
C LEU A 17 7.44 -3.21 1.98
N TYR A 18 7.05 -3.19 3.25
CA TYR A 18 5.73 -3.55 3.75
C TYR A 18 4.96 -2.31 4.24
N PHE A 19 3.65 -2.25 3.94
CA PHE A 19 2.75 -1.17 4.33
C PHE A 19 1.47 -1.78 4.90
N GLU A 20 0.98 -1.22 6.01
CA GLU A 20 -0.37 -1.51 6.49
C GLU A 20 -1.30 -0.37 6.06
N VAL A 21 -2.32 -0.72 5.26
CA VAL A 21 -3.28 0.22 4.69
C VAL A 21 -4.65 -0.08 5.26
N THR A 22 -5.21 0.88 5.99
CA THR A 22 -6.61 0.81 6.43
C THR A 22 -7.50 1.57 5.43
N ALA A 23 -8.16 0.84 4.52
CA ALA A 23 -9.01 1.39 3.45
C ALA A 23 -10.21 0.48 3.11
N ASN A 24 -11.36 1.08 2.82
CA ASN A 24 -12.53 0.37 2.27
C ASN A 24 -12.33 0.15 0.76
N THR A 25 -11.44 -0.76 0.43
CA THR A 25 -11.00 -1.00 -0.95
C THR A 25 -10.91 -2.49 -1.27
N THR A 26 -10.63 -2.80 -2.53
CA THR A 26 -10.43 -4.16 -3.00
C THR A 26 -8.95 -4.47 -3.20
N ARG A 27 -8.59 -5.75 -3.11
CA ARG A 27 -7.26 -6.23 -3.51
C ARG A 27 -6.88 -5.77 -4.91
N ARG A 28 -7.84 -5.71 -5.85
CA ARG A 28 -7.59 -5.30 -7.23
C ARG A 28 -7.12 -3.85 -7.32
N ALA A 29 -7.76 -2.94 -6.58
CA ALA A 29 -7.39 -1.53 -6.54
C ALA A 29 -6.00 -1.32 -5.93
N LEU A 30 -5.64 -2.10 -4.90
CA LEU A 30 -4.30 -2.07 -4.32
C LEU A 30 -3.24 -2.58 -5.30
N MET A 31 -3.52 -3.68 -5.99
CA MET A 31 -2.61 -4.26 -6.98
C MET A 31 -2.44 -3.41 -8.25
N SER A 32 -3.30 -2.42 -8.50
CA SER A 32 -3.13 -1.46 -9.60
C SER A 32 -2.21 -0.29 -9.27
N ILE A 33 -1.78 -0.15 -8.01
CA ILE A 33 -0.85 0.91 -7.58
C ILE A 33 0.56 0.55 -8.03
N GLU A 34 1.25 1.50 -8.66
CA GLU A 34 2.58 1.25 -9.23
C GLU A 34 3.61 0.81 -8.18
N GLY A 35 4.24 -0.32 -8.47
CA GLY A 35 5.23 -0.96 -7.62
C GLY A 35 4.64 -1.87 -6.54
N VAL A 36 3.31 -1.93 -6.37
CA VAL A 36 2.71 -2.95 -5.50
C VAL A 36 2.84 -4.31 -6.15
N THR A 37 3.60 -5.20 -5.50
CA THR A 37 3.83 -6.58 -5.98
C THR A 37 2.89 -7.57 -5.30
N LYS A 38 2.35 -7.21 -4.14
CA LYS A 38 1.44 -8.07 -3.38
C LYS A 38 0.52 -7.23 -2.52
N ALA A 39 -0.72 -7.71 -2.34
CA ALA A 39 -1.66 -7.18 -1.36
C ALA A 39 -2.46 -8.33 -0.73
N LYS A 40 -2.64 -8.30 0.60
CA LYS A 40 -3.32 -9.34 1.40
C LYS A 40 -4.17 -8.68 2.48
N SER A 41 -5.39 -9.15 2.65
CA SER A 41 -6.25 -8.66 3.73
C SER A 41 -5.85 -9.27 5.08
N ARG A 42 -5.84 -8.45 6.13
CA ARG A 42 -5.59 -8.86 7.53
C ARG A 42 -6.81 -8.72 8.44
N GLY A 43 -7.87 -8.10 7.94
CA GLY A 43 -9.07 -7.83 8.70
C GLY A 43 -10.02 -6.93 7.92
N LYS A 44 -11.08 -6.49 8.59
CA LYS A 44 -12.06 -5.57 8.00
C LYS A 44 -11.34 -4.26 7.65
N ASN A 45 -11.19 -4.02 6.35
CA ASN A 45 -10.55 -2.83 5.76
C ASN A 45 -9.04 -2.69 6.02
N ILE A 46 -8.35 -3.71 6.54
CA ILE A 46 -6.90 -3.67 6.77
C ILE A 46 -6.20 -4.54 5.74
N TRP A 47 -5.18 -3.97 5.07
CA TRP A 47 -4.42 -4.60 4.02
C TRP A 47 -2.92 -4.51 4.27
N GLU A 48 -2.24 -5.65 4.15
CA GLU A 48 -0.81 -5.72 3.96
C GLU A 48 -0.51 -5.49 2.49
N VAL A 49 0.35 -4.52 2.19
CA VAL A 49 0.77 -4.20 0.83
C VAL A 49 2.29 -4.29 0.78
N TRP A 50 2.81 -5.02 -0.20
CA TRP A 50 4.26 -5.15 -0.41
C TRP A 50 4.64 -4.50 -1.73
N LYS A 51 5.80 -3.85 -1.74
CA LYS A 51 6.39 -3.23 -2.92
C LYS A 51 7.87 -3.53 -3.01
N ASP A 52 8.38 -3.61 -4.23
CA ASP A 52 9.80 -3.72 -4.54
C ASP A 52 10.55 -2.42 -4.15
N ILE A 53 11.63 -2.55 -3.36
CA ILE A 53 12.44 -1.47 -2.80
C ILE A 53 13.32 -0.74 -3.84
N ARG A 54 13.33 -1.21 -5.09
CA ARG A 54 14.00 -0.50 -6.19
C ARG A 54 13.41 0.89 -6.49
N PHE A 55 12.30 1.24 -5.84
CA PHE A 55 11.63 2.54 -5.92
C PHE A 55 11.70 3.26 -4.57
N TYR A 56 11.92 4.59 -4.59
CA TYR A 56 12.12 5.38 -3.38
C TYR A 56 10.89 5.33 -2.44
N PRO A 57 11.07 5.13 -1.12
CA PRO A 57 9.97 4.98 -0.15
C PRO A 57 8.97 6.16 -0.15
N SER A 58 9.45 7.38 -0.41
CA SER A 58 8.64 8.61 -0.41
C SER A 58 7.58 8.66 -1.52
N GLU A 59 7.83 8.02 -2.65
CA GLU A 59 6.86 7.97 -3.76
C GLU A 59 5.73 6.98 -3.47
N VAL A 60 5.95 6.01 -2.57
CA VAL A 60 5.00 4.92 -2.34
C VAL A 60 3.81 5.38 -1.52
N GLU A 61 4.07 6.05 -0.39
CA GLU A 61 3.02 6.59 0.44
C GLU A 61 2.19 7.61 -0.35
N GLN A 62 2.86 8.45 -1.15
CA GLN A 62 2.19 9.43 -2.01
C GLN A 62 1.36 8.76 -3.11
N ASN A 63 1.86 7.72 -3.77
CA ASN A 63 1.09 6.99 -4.80
C ASN A 63 -0.11 6.25 -4.22
N ILE A 64 0.04 5.65 -3.04
CA ILE A 64 -1.07 5.04 -2.29
C ILE A 64 -2.11 6.11 -1.95
N ARG A 65 -1.69 7.22 -1.33
CA ARG A 65 -2.60 8.34 -0.99
C ARG A 65 -3.32 8.89 -2.23
N THR A 66 -2.59 9.19 -3.30
CA THR A 66 -3.14 9.71 -4.56
C THR A 66 -4.15 8.74 -5.17
N ALA A 67 -3.83 7.45 -5.23
CA ALA A 67 -4.71 6.43 -5.78
C ALA A 67 -6.01 6.28 -4.97
N PHE A 68 -5.97 6.57 -3.66
CA PHE A 68 -7.15 6.56 -2.79
C PHE A 68 -7.95 7.86 -2.82
N GLU A 69 -7.28 9.02 -2.87
CA GLU A 69 -7.92 10.33 -3.05
C GLU A 69 -8.67 10.41 -4.38
N ALA A 70 -8.13 9.82 -5.45
CA ALA A 70 -8.80 9.73 -6.75
C ALA A 70 -10.02 8.78 -6.79
N GLN A 71 -10.27 8.01 -5.73
CA GLN A 71 -11.41 7.08 -5.60
C GLN A 71 -12.53 7.63 -4.69
N GLU A 72 -12.41 8.86 -4.17
CA GLU A 72 -13.50 9.53 -3.40
C GLU A 72 -14.58 10.20 -4.27
N ASP A 73 -14.55 10.02 -5.61
CA ASP A 73 -15.58 10.43 -6.57
C ASP A 73 -16.52 9.27 -6.96
#